data_AF-A0A3A1V489-F1
#
_entry.id   AF-A0A3A1V489-F1
#
_cell.length_a   1.000
_cell.length_b   1.000
_cell.length_c   1.000
_cell.angle_alpha   90.00
_cell.angle_beta   90.00
_cell.angle_gamma   90.00
#
_symmetry.space_group_name_H-M   'P 1'
#
loop_
_entity.id
_entity.type
_entity.pdbx_description
1 polymer ?
#
loop_
_entity_poly.entity_id
_entity_poly.type
_entity_poly.pdbx_seq_one_letter_code
_entity_poly.pdbx_strand_id
1 'polypeptide(L)'
;MSATATGKKKNQWWRSYAIWFILPALILYSVFVMVPTFSSVYLSFTSWDGLSSDIRYIGLDNFKEIWESPRVHNALKNTIIVAVALVLLENVVALLLAILVDQVRWLRNFFRSIFYFPVLMSGIIMGFIWMIILNYNFGVVNQLLDMLGLGAVKTDWLGDPDFALLSIILSTVWKSSGYYMIIYLAGLQGIPQELLEAASIDGAGKWKQFRHVTFPLLAGATTVCVMLSMIGSLKLFDQIAVMTNGGPGFATETLTYIIYKVAFGEGRQGFGTALAIVLFALILVISLIQIRVLRKREVQM
;
A
#
# COMPACT_ATOMS: atom_id res chain seq x y z
N MET A 1 4.36 68.42 3.03
CA MET A 1 3.69 68.04 1.77
C MET A 1 4.50 66.96 1.07
N SER A 2 3.84 65.83 0.82
CA SER A 2 4.17 64.66 0.00
C SER A 2 5.63 64.25 -0.23
N ALA A 3 6.08 63.21 0.47
CA ALA A 3 7.01 62.23 -0.09
C ALA A 3 6.17 61.04 -0.63
N THR A 4 6.09 60.93 -1.95
CA THR A 4 5.43 59.83 -2.67
C THR A 4 6.23 58.54 -2.49
N ALA A 5 5.70 57.61 -1.69
CA ALA A 5 6.22 56.26 -1.58
C ALA A 5 5.90 55.48 -2.87
N THR A 6 6.88 55.34 -3.76
CA THR A 6 6.81 54.46 -4.92
C THR A 6 6.93 53.00 -4.47
N GLY A 7 5.80 52.29 -4.47
CA GLY A 7 5.73 50.86 -4.18
C GLY A 7 6.56 50.04 -5.16
N LYS A 8 7.60 49.37 -4.66
CA LYS A 8 8.40 48.40 -5.43
C LYS A 8 7.51 47.24 -5.91
N LYS A 9 7.26 47.15 -7.22
CA LYS A 9 6.77 45.92 -7.90
C LYS A 9 7.82 44.81 -7.72
N LYS A 10 7.77 44.08 -6.60
CA LYS A 10 8.65 42.91 -6.36
C LYS A 10 8.17 41.71 -7.21
N ASN A 11 8.99 41.36 -8.21
CA ASN A 11 9.21 40.01 -8.75
C ASN A 11 8.01 39.17 -9.25
N GLN A 12 7.37 39.61 -10.33
CA GLN A 12 6.45 38.77 -11.13
C GLN A 12 7.19 37.84 -12.14
N TRP A 13 8.46 38.12 -12.42
CA TRP A 13 9.25 37.49 -13.48
C TRP A 13 9.63 36.04 -13.15
N TRP A 14 9.97 35.77 -11.89
CA TRP A 14 10.25 34.42 -11.38
C TRP A 14 9.04 33.48 -11.48
N ARG A 15 7.82 34.01 -11.36
CA ARG A 15 6.58 33.23 -11.54
C ARG A 15 6.38 32.81 -12.99
N SER A 16 6.70 33.69 -13.95
CA SER A 16 6.60 33.37 -15.37
C SER A 16 7.58 32.27 -15.79
N TYR A 17 8.84 32.31 -15.34
CA TYR A 17 9.79 31.23 -15.62
C TYR A 17 9.40 29.91 -14.93
N ALA A 18 8.92 29.96 -13.68
CA ALA A 18 8.44 28.76 -12.99
C ALA A 18 7.30 28.05 -13.76
N ILE A 19 6.40 28.79 -14.40
CA ILE A 19 5.33 28.23 -15.23
C ILE A 19 5.90 27.49 -16.43
N TRP A 20 6.88 28.07 -17.14
CA TRP A 20 7.51 27.42 -18.30
C TRP A 20 8.24 26.12 -17.95
N PHE A 21 8.80 26.01 -16.75
CA PHE A 21 9.41 24.77 -16.26
C PHE A 21 8.39 23.70 -15.84
N ILE A 22 7.23 24.11 -15.34
CA ILE A 22 6.16 23.19 -14.93
C ILE A 22 5.33 22.71 -16.14
N LEU A 23 5.22 23.54 -17.19
CA LEU A 23 4.32 23.32 -18.32
C LEU A 23 4.51 21.94 -19.00
N PRO A 24 5.73 21.47 -19.33
CA PRO A 24 5.91 20.17 -19.99
C PRO A 24 5.44 19.01 -19.11
N ALA A 25 5.77 19.06 -17.80
CA ALA A 25 5.32 18.06 -16.85
C ALA A 25 3.80 18.07 -16.67
N LEU A 26 3.18 19.27 -16.62
CA LEU A 26 1.74 19.43 -16.51
C LEU A 26 1.01 18.91 -17.76
N ILE A 27 1.55 19.14 -18.96
CA ILE A 27 0.99 18.63 -20.21
C ILE A 27 1.02 17.10 -20.20
N LEU A 28 2.19 16.50 -19.92
CA LEU A 28 2.32 15.03 -19.86
C LEU A 28 1.38 14.43 -18.80
N TYR A 29 1.33 15.02 -17.61
CA TYR A 29 0.42 14.58 -16.55
C TYR A 29 -1.05 14.70 -16.98
N SER A 30 -1.43 15.79 -17.64
CA SER A 30 -2.81 16.00 -18.09
C SER A 30 -3.20 14.98 -19.16
N VAL A 31 -2.35 14.78 -20.16
CA VAL A 31 -2.62 13.87 -21.29
C VAL A 31 -2.63 12.41 -20.86
N PHE A 32 -1.68 11.98 -20.03
CA PHE A 32 -1.50 10.57 -19.69
C PHE A 32 -2.17 10.14 -18.38
N VAL A 33 -2.57 11.08 -17.51
CA VAL A 33 -3.21 10.78 -16.22
C VAL A 33 -4.62 11.38 -16.15
N MET A 34 -4.75 12.69 -16.29
CA MET A 34 -6.06 13.35 -16.08
C MET A 34 -7.08 12.94 -17.15
N VAL A 35 -6.72 13.01 -18.43
CA VAL A 35 -7.64 12.67 -19.54
C VAL A 35 -8.16 11.23 -19.41
N PRO A 36 -7.32 10.17 -19.26
CA PRO A 36 -7.82 8.81 -19.05
C PRO A 36 -8.66 8.65 -17.79
N THR A 37 -8.35 9.38 -16.70
CA THR A 37 -9.12 9.34 -15.46
C THR A 37 -10.54 9.87 -15.66
N PHE A 38 -10.70 11.02 -16.32
CA PHE A 38 -12.03 11.56 -16.60
C PHE A 38 -12.78 10.74 -17.64
N SER A 39 -12.08 10.21 -18.66
CA SER A 39 -12.67 9.26 -19.62
C SER A 39 -13.17 8.00 -18.92
N SER A 40 -12.44 7.50 -17.91
CA SER A 40 -12.86 6.33 -17.12
C SER A 40 -14.17 6.59 -16.38
N VAL A 41 -14.41 7.81 -15.89
CA VAL A 41 -15.70 8.16 -15.31
C VAL A 41 -16.81 8.00 -16.34
N TYR A 42 -16.66 8.52 -17.56
CA TYR A 42 -17.66 8.34 -18.62
C TYR A 42 -17.87 6.86 -19.00
N LEU A 43 -16.78 6.12 -19.23
CA LEU A 43 -16.81 4.71 -19.61
C LEU A 43 -17.43 3.81 -18.53
N SER A 44 -17.41 4.21 -17.26
CA SER A 44 -18.10 3.47 -16.19
C SER A 44 -19.62 3.41 -16.36
N PHE A 45 -20.22 4.32 -17.13
CA PHE A 45 -21.66 4.33 -17.44
C PHE A 45 -22.00 3.68 -18.80
N THR A 46 -21.04 2.95 -19.40
CA THR A 46 -21.21 2.34 -20.72
C THR A 46 -21.03 0.83 -20.65
N SER A 47 -21.53 0.12 -21.67
CA SER A 47 -21.32 -1.32 -21.84
C SER A 47 -20.11 -1.60 -22.75
N TRP A 48 -19.09 -0.74 -22.71
CA TRP A 48 -17.93 -0.85 -23.61
C TRP A 48 -17.14 -2.14 -23.37
N ASP A 49 -16.75 -2.79 -24.45
CA ASP A 49 -15.95 -4.02 -24.44
C ASP A 49 -14.44 -3.77 -24.49
N GLY A 50 -14.02 -2.52 -24.76
CA GLY A 50 -12.61 -2.13 -24.87
C GLY A 50 -12.05 -2.05 -26.29
N LEU A 51 -12.80 -2.56 -27.28
CA LEU A 51 -12.32 -2.71 -28.65
C LEU A 51 -13.28 -2.12 -29.67
N SER A 52 -14.59 -2.25 -29.43
CA SER A 52 -15.63 -1.72 -30.28
C SER A 52 -15.56 -0.19 -30.31
N SER A 53 -15.75 0.37 -31.50
CA SER A 53 -15.98 1.80 -31.70
C SER A 53 -17.40 2.22 -31.26
N ASP A 54 -18.31 1.26 -31.13
CA ASP A 54 -19.68 1.50 -30.67
C ASP A 54 -19.75 1.41 -29.13
N ILE A 55 -19.81 2.58 -28.50
CA ILE A 55 -19.89 2.73 -27.04
C ILE A 55 -21.34 3.02 -26.66
N ARG A 56 -22.06 1.99 -26.21
CA ARG A 56 -23.44 2.13 -25.75
C ARG A 56 -23.50 2.63 -24.30
N TYR A 57 -24.20 3.75 -24.09
CA TYR A 57 -24.51 4.25 -22.75
C TYR A 57 -25.61 3.42 -22.09
N ILE A 58 -25.37 2.97 -20.86
CA ILE A 58 -26.29 2.13 -20.06
C ILE A 58 -26.61 2.76 -18.70
N GLY A 59 -26.22 4.02 -18.48
CA GLY A 59 -26.47 4.71 -17.22
C GLY A 59 -25.80 4.00 -16.04
N LEU A 60 -26.59 3.73 -14.98
CA LEU A 60 -26.09 3.19 -13.70
C LEU A 60 -26.07 1.65 -13.62
N ASP A 61 -26.34 0.95 -14.72
CA ASP A 61 -26.55 -0.51 -14.66
C ASP A 61 -25.30 -1.28 -14.19
N ASN A 62 -24.08 -0.84 -14.56
CA ASN A 62 -22.84 -1.40 -14.01
C ASN A 62 -22.78 -1.27 -12.48
N PHE A 63 -23.20 -0.14 -11.93
CA PHE A 63 -23.17 0.12 -10.49
C PHE A 63 -24.23 -0.69 -9.73
N LYS A 64 -25.40 -0.94 -10.34
CA LYS A 64 -26.41 -1.84 -9.78
C LYS A 64 -25.89 -3.27 -9.71
N GLU A 65 -25.28 -3.76 -10.79
CA GLU A 65 -24.69 -5.10 -10.81
C GLU A 65 -23.54 -5.23 -9.78
N ILE A 66 -22.71 -4.20 -9.62
CA ILE A 66 -21.69 -4.13 -8.56
C ILE A 66 -22.31 -4.32 -7.17
N TRP A 67 -23.45 -3.66 -6.92
CA TRP A 67 -24.15 -3.71 -5.63
C TRP A 67 -24.87 -5.04 -5.38
N GLU A 68 -25.25 -5.77 -6.43
CA GLU A 68 -25.97 -7.04 -6.30
C GLU A 68 -25.03 -8.25 -6.34
N SER A 69 -23.79 -8.08 -6.85
CA SER A 69 -22.87 -9.18 -7.11
C SER A 69 -22.22 -9.74 -5.84
N PRO A 70 -22.47 -11.02 -5.48
CA PRO A 70 -21.81 -11.67 -4.34
C PRO A 70 -20.30 -11.77 -4.53
N ARG A 71 -19.82 -11.93 -5.76
CA ARG A 71 -18.39 -11.99 -6.09
C ARG A 71 -17.71 -10.65 -5.79
N VAL A 72 -18.34 -9.52 -6.14
CA VAL A 72 -17.81 -8.18 -5.84
C VAL A 72 -17.82 -7.91 -4.34
N HIS A 73 -18.86 -8.33 -3.62
CA HIS A 73 -18.89 -8.22 -2.16
C HIS A 73 -17.79 -9.04 -1.48
N ASN A 74 -17.54 -10.26 -1.97
CA ASN A 74 -16.42 -11.07 -1.50
C ASN A 74 -15.07 -10.37 -1.78
N ALA A 75 -14.90 -9.83 -2.99
CA ALA A 75 -13.70 -9.08 -3.35
C ALA A 75 -13.48 -7.83 -2.49
N LEU A 76 -14.55 -7.09 -2.18
CA LEU A 76 -14.50 -5.95 -1.26
C LEU A 76 -14.10 -6.38 0.16
N LYS A 77 -14.70 -7.45 0.68
CA LYS A 77 -14.37 -8.02 2.00
C LYS A 77 -12.89 -8.38 2.06
N ASN A 78 -12.38 -9.10 1.07
CA ASN A 78 -10.97 -9.47 0.98
C ASN A 78 -10.06 -8.26 0.85
N THR A 79 -10.41 -7.26 0.06
CA THR A 79 -9.65 -6.00 -0.04
C THR A 79 -9.52 -5.32 1.32
N ILE A 80 -10.59 -5.25 2.10
CA ILE A 80 -10.56 -4.64 3.45
C ILE A 80 -9.72 -5.48 4.41
N ILE A 81 -9.89 -6.82 4.41
CA ILE A 81 -9.12 -7.74 5.27
C ILE A 81 -7.62 -7.59 4.97
N VAL A 82 -7.25 -7.67 3.69
CA VAL A 82 -5.86 -7.52 3.23
C VAL A 82 -5.33 -6.15 3.61
N ALA A 83 -6.08 -5.07 3.40
CA ALA A 83 -5.63 -3.73 3.72
C ALA A 83 -5.36 -3.53 5.21
N VAL A 84 -6.30 -3.94 6.06
CA VAL A 84 -6.14 -3.82 7.52
C VAL A 84 -5.00 -4.71 8.02
N ALA A 85 -4.94 -5.96 7.57
CA ALA A 85 -3.89 -6.89 7.98
C ALA A 85 -2.50 -6.42 7.56
N LEU A 86 -2.33 -5.98 6.30
CA LEU A 86 -1.05 -5.49 5.80
C LEU A 86 -0.64 -4.20 6.51
N VAL A 87 -1.53 -3.21 6.65
CA VAL A 87 -1.17 -1.98 7.38
C VAL A 87 -0.71 -2.29 8.80
N LEU A 88 -1.41 -3.15 9.53
CA LEU A 88 -1.02 -3.49 10.89
C LEU A 88 0.30 -4.27 10.93
N LEU A 89 0.39 -5.36 10.17
CA LEU A 89 1.55 -6.25 10.22
C LEU A 89 2.80 -5.62 9.62
N GLU A 90 2.71 -4.95 8.47
CA GLU A 90 3.84 -4.27 7.84
C GLU A 90 4.39 -3.18 8.77
N ASN A 91 3.55 -2.37 9.40
CA ASN A 91 4.02 -1.32 10.30
C ASN A 91 4.63 -1.87 11.59
N VAL A 92 4.04 -2.91 12.18
CA VAL A 92 4.58 -3.56 13.38
C VAL A 92 5.93 -4.20 13.07
N VAL A 93 6.01 -5.02 12.02
CA VAL A 93 7.25 -5.70 11.63
C VAL A 93 8.31 -4.67 11.24
N ALA A 94 7.97 -3.65 10.47
CA ALA A 94 8.89 -2.59 10.07
C ALA A 94 9.45 -1.80 11.25
N LEU A 95 8.61 -1.44 12.23
CA LEU A 95 9.06 -0.73 13.43
C LEU A 95 9.97 -1.61 14.29
N LEU A 96 9.63 -2.90 14.46
CA LEU A 96 10.49 -3.84 15.17
C LEU A 96 11.85 -3.99 14.48
N LEU A 97 11.87 -4.18 13.17
CA LEU A 97 13.11 -4.24 12.39
C LEU A 97 13.90 -2.95 12.50
N ALA A 98 13.24 -1.79 12.48
CA ALA A 98 13.90 -0.49 12.59
C ALA A 98 14.58 -0.32 13.94
N ILE A 99 13.90 -0.68 15.04
CA ILE A 99 14.47 -0.65 16.40
C ILE A 99 15.67 -1.59 16.51
N LEU A 100 15.56 -2.81 15.96
CA LEU A 100 16.66 -3.78 15.97
C LEU A 100 17.87 -3.25 15.22
N VAL A 101 17.68 -2.75 13.99
CA VAL A 101 18.75 -2.23 13.14
C VAL A 101 19.35 -0.94 13.69
N ASP A 102 18.58 -0.12 14.41
CA ASP A 102 19.09 1.10 15.03
C ASP A 102 20.11 0.81 16.14
N GLN A 103 19.94 -0.29 16.87
CA GLN A 103 20.86 -0.72 17.93
C GLN A 103 22.17 -1.33 17.41
N VAL A 104 22.22 -1.71 16.12
CA VAL A 104 23.38 -2.35 15.53
C VAL A 104 24.53 -1.35 15.33
N ARG A 105 25.64 -1.57 16.04
CA ARG A 105 26.86 -0.74 15.94
C ARG A 105 27.78 -1.13 14.79
N TRP A 106 27.90 -2.42 14.49
CA TRP A 106 28.76 -2.97 13.43
C TRP A 106 27.91 -3.63 12.34
N LEU A 107 28.27 -3.48 11.07
CA LEU A 107 27.50 -3.99 9.92
C LEU A 107 26.08 -3.41 9.76
N ARG A 108 25.80 -2.23 10.32
CA ARG A 108 24.47 -1.59 10.22
C ARG A 108 23.96 -1.49 8.78
N ASN A 109 24.80 -1.07 7.84
CA ASN A 109 24.42 -0.95 6.43
C ASN A 109 24.15 -2.32 5.78
N PHE A 110 24.83 -3.38 6.23
CA PHE A 110 24.59 -4.74 5.74
C PHE A 110 23.21 -5.24 6.14
N PHE A 111 22.81 -5.09 7.41
CA PHE A 111 21.46 -5.46 7.86
C PHE A 111 20.37 -4.62 7.19
N ARG A 112 20.60 -3.31 7.01
CA ARG A 112 19.68 -2.45 6.23
C ARG A 112 19.48 -3.00 4.82
N SER A 113 20.56 -3.38 4.14
CA SER A 113 20.51 -3.94 2.79
C SER A 113 19.78 -5.29 2.75
N ILE A 114 20.04 -6.19 3.70
CA ILE A 114 19.37 -7.50 3.75
C ILE A 114 17.85 -7.34 3.89
N PHE A 115 17.39 -6.54 4.86
CA PHE A 115 15.96 -6.38 5.09
C PHE A 115 15.27 -5.58 3.98
N TYR A 116 16.00 -4.71 3.28
CA TYR A 116 15.47 -3.97 2.14
C TYR A 116 15.52 -4.74 0.82
N PHE A 117 16.37 -5.76 0.70
CA PHE A 117 16.55 -6.54 -0.52
C PHE A 117 15.25 -7.08 -1.14
N PRO A 118 14.29 -7.64 -0.36
CA PRO A 118 13.00 -8.09 -0.89
C PRO A 118 12.20 -7.03 -1.64
N VAL A 119 12.32 -5.76 -1.22
CA VAL A 119 11.60 -4.63 -1.81
C VAL A 119 12.05 -4.38 -3.25
N LEU A 120 13.31 -4.68 -3.56
CA LEU A 120 13.89 -4.48 -4.90
C LEU A 120 13.36 -5.50 -5.93
N MET A 121 12.79 -6.61 -5.46
CA MET A 121 12.26 -7.66 -6.33
C MET A 121 10.88 -7.27 -6.85
N SER A 122 10.61 -7.57 -8.13
CA SER A 122 9.27 -7.36 -8.70
C SER A 122 8.23 -8.18 -7.94
N GLY A 123 6.98 -7.70 -7.87
CA GLY A 123 5.91 -8.45 -7.21
C GLY A 123 5.68 -9.81 -7.85
N ILE A 124 5.84 -9.90 -9.17
CA ILE A 124 5.71 -11.16 -9.91
C ILE A 124 6.77 -12.18 -9.49
N ILE A 125 8.06 -11.79 -9.45
CA ILE A 125 9.13 -12.70 -9.05
C ILE A 125 8.92 -13.16 -7.61
N MET A 126 8.54 -12.24 -6.71
CA MET A 126 8.24 -12.63 -5.33
C MET A 126 7.05 -13.58 -5.22
N GLY A 127 6.00 -13.40 -6.02
CA GLY A 127 4.88 -14.33 -6.08
C GLY A 127 5.33 -15.74 -6.45
N PHE A 128 6.19 -15.90 -7.47
CA PHE A 128 6.72 -17.21 -7.86
C PHE A 128 7.62 -17.84 -6.78
N ILE A 129 8.48 -17.04 -6.15
CA ILE A 129 9.34 -17.54 -5.05
C ILE A 129 8.47 -18.10 -3.92
N TRP A 130 7.44 -17.36 -3.50
CA TRP A 130 6.53 -17.83 -2.45
C TRP A 130 5.67 -19.01 -2.88
N MET A 131 5.27 -19.10 -4.15
CA MET A 131 4.57 -20.27 -4.69
C MET A 131 5.41 -21.55 -4.59
N ILE A 132 6.73 -21.46 -4.84
CA ILE A 132 7.67 -22.58 -4.67
C ILE A 132 7.85 -22.91 -3.20
N ILE A 133 8.09 -21.91 -2.35
CA ILE A 133 8.30 -22.08 -0.90
C ILE A 133 7.08 -22.73 -0.22
N LEU A 134 5.88 -22.34 -0.62
CA LEU A 134 4.60 -22.78 -0.08
C LEU A 134 4.01 -24.00 -0.80
N ASN A 135 4.72 -24.57 -1.78
CA ASN A 135 4.21 -25.72 -2.50
C ASN A 135 3.94 -26.90 -1.55
N TYR A 136 2.78 -27.55 -1.69
CA TYR A 136 2.39 -28.65 -0.81
C TYR A 136 3.40 -29.81 -0.79
N ASN A 137 3.88 -30.20 -1.97
CA ASN A 137 4.67 -31.43 -2.16
C ASN A 137 6.17 -31.22 -1.87
N PHE A 138 6.75 -30.13 -2.38
CA PHE A 138 8.19 -29.89 -2.33
C PHE A 138 8.58 -28.55 -1.68
N GLY A 139 7.61 -27.80 -1.16
CA GLY A 139 7.86 -26.50 -0.55
C GLY A 139 8.63 -26.63 0.76
N VAL A 140 9.55 -25.68 0.96
CA VAL A 140 10.44 -25.64 2.13
C VAL A 140 9.63 -25.57 3.43
N VAL A 141 8.49 -24.86 3.46
CA VAL A 141 7.66 -24.74 4.67
C VAL A 141 7.17 -26.10 5.13
N ASN A 142 6.61 -26.89 4.22
CA ASN A 142 6.09 -28.21 4.55
C ASN A 142 7.19 -29.22 4.88
N GLN A 143 8.33 -29.15 4.19
CA GLN A 143 9.49 -29.97 4.53
C GLN A 143 10.02 -29.68 5.93
N LEU A 144 10.06 -28.40 6.33
CA LEU A 144 10.47 -28.01 7.70
C LEU A 144 9.45 -28.49 8.74
N LEU A 145 8.15 -28.42 8.45
CA LEU A 145 7.13 -28.99 9.34
C LEU A 145 7.30 -30.50 9.50
N ASP A 146 7.56 -31.22 8.41
CA ASP A 146 7.83 -32.67 8.45
C ASP A 146 9.08 -32.96 9.30
N MET A 147 10.16 -32.20 9.13
CA MET A 147 11.41 -32.36 9.90
C MET A 147 11.25 -32.06 11.40
N LEU A 148 10.38 -31.12 11.77
CA LEU A 148 10.11 -30.75 13.15
C LEU A 148 9.08 -31.68 13.84
N GLY A 149 8.60 -32.72 13.14
CA GLY A 149 7.55 -33.61 13.64
C GLY A 149 6.15 -32.99 13.64
N LEU A 150 5.96 -31.87 12.94
CA LEU A 150 4.71 -31.12 12.81
C LEU A 150 3.96 -31.42 11.50
N GLY A 151 4.23 -32.57 10.86
CA GLY A 151 3.61 -32.96 9.59
C GLY A 151 2.07 -33.01 9.62
N ALA A 152 1.45 -33.13 10.79
CA ALA A 152 -0.01 -33.05 10.94
C ALA A 152 -0.59 -31.65 10.62
N VAL A 153 0.22 -30.60 10.66
CA VAL A 153 -0.16 -29.21 10.35
C VAL A 153 0.13 -28.85 8.88
N LYS A 154 0.71 -29.79 8.11
CA LYS A 154 0.97 -29.64 6.69
C LYS A 154 -0.36 -29.42 5.95
N THR A 155 -0.45 -28.31 5.23
CA THR A 155 -1.62 -27.99 4.41
C THR A 155 -1.19 -27.44 3.05
N ASP A 156 -2.14 -27.41 2.12
CA ASP A 156 -1.98 -26.69 0.86
C ASP A 156 -2.23 -25.19 1.11
N TRP A 157 -1.16 -24.48 1.45
CA TRP A 157 -1.19 -23.07 1.83
C TRP A 157 -1.82 -22.12 0.80
N LEU A 158 -1.90 -22.54 -0.47
CA LEU A 158 -2.43 -21.75 -1.57
C LEU A 158 -3.73 -22.36 -2.14
N GLY A 159 -3.91 -23.67 -2.02
CA GLY A 159 -5.10 -24.40 -2.45
C GLY A 159 -6.21 -24.51 -1.41
N ASP A 160 -5.92 -24.23 -0.14
CA ASP A 160 -6.92 -24.17 0.94
C ASP A 160 -7.48 -22.74 1.11
N PRO A 161 -8.80 -22.51 0.99
CA PRO A 161 -9.41 -21.19 1.10
C PRO A 161 -9.17 -20.50 2.45
N ASP A 162 -8.96 -21.26 3.52
CA ASP A 162 -8.75 -20.70 4.86
C ASP A 162 -7.32 -20.15 5.04
N PHE A 163 -6.35 -20.67 4.29
CA PHE A 163 -4.95 -20.28 4.39
C PHE A 163 -4.45 -19.42 3.21
N ALA A 164 -5.07 -19.52 2.03
CA ALA A 164 -4.60 -18.85 0.82
C ALA A 164 -4.42 -17.33 0.98
N LEU A 165 -5.42 -16.65 1.58
CA LEU A 165 -5.34 -15.20 1.79
C LEU A 165 -4.29 -14.84 2.84
N LEU A 166 -4.15 -15.64 3.91
CA LEU A 166 -3.14 -15.45 4.93
C LEU A 166 -1.73 -15.61 4.36
N SER A 167 -1.51 -16.61 3.50
CA SER A 167 -0.25 -16.85 2.80
C SER A 167 0.17 -15.63 1.96
N ILE A 168 -0.78 -15.00 1.26
CA ILE A 168 -0.56 -13.78 0.50
C ILE A 168 -0.22 -12.60 1.42
N ILE A 169 -0.91 -12.47 2.55
CA ILE A 169 -0.65 -11.40 3.52
C ILE A 169 0.78 -11.55 4.07
N LEU A 170 1.17 -12.74 4.54
CA LEU A 170 2.48 -12.96 5.14
C LEU A 170 3.63 -12.79 4.14
N SER A 171 3.47 -13.28 2.91
CA SER A 171 4.46 -13.09 1.85
C SER A 171 4.64 -11.62 1.49
N THR A 172 3.54 -10.85 1.50
CA THR A 172 3.54 -9.42 1.22
C THR A 172 4.16 -8.62 2.36
N VAL A 173 3.85 -8.95 3.63
CA VAL A 173 4.50 -8.35 4.81
C VAL A 173 6.01 -8.55 4.73
N TRP A 174 6.47 -9.76 4.42
CA TRP A 174 7.89 -10.05 4.29
C TRP A 174 8.56 -9.19 3.20
N LYS A 175 7.89 -9.04 2.04
CA LYS A 175 8.40 -8.23 0.93
C LYS A 175 8.48 -6.74 1.28
N SER A 176 7.43 -6.20 1.86
CA SER A 176 7.24 -4.74 1.99
C SER A 176 7.82 -4.16 3.28
N SER A 177 7.96 -4.95 4.36
CA SER A 177 8.36 -4.42 5.68
C SER A 177 9.72 -3.70 5.66
N GLY A 178 10.65 -4.12 4.80
CA GLY A 178 11.95 -3.46 4.62
C GLY A 178 11.83 -2.01 4.16
N TYR A 179 10.82 -1.69 3.34
CA TYR A 179 10.60 -0.33 2.85
C TYR A 179 10.19 0.60 3.99
N TYR A 180 9.18 0.21 4.76
CA TYR A 180 8.72 1.01 5.90
C TYR A 180 9.73 1.03 7.04
N MET A 181 10.54 -0.03 7.20
CA MET A 181 11.62 -0.09 8.18
C MET A 181 12.59 1.07 7.97
N ILE A 182 12.97 1.38 6.72
CA ILE A 182 13.88 2.49 6.43
C ILE A 182 13.29 3.84 6.84
N ILE A 183 11.99 4.04 6.64
CA ILE A 183 11.29 5.27 7.05
C ILE A 183 11.26 5.38 8.58
N TYR A 184 10.89 4.30 9.28
CA TYR A 184 10.94 4.27 10.75
C TYR A 184 12.34 4.47 11.30
N LEU A 185 13.35 3.87 10.66
CA LEU A 185 14.76 4.00 11.05
C LEU A 185 15.24 5.45 10.90
N ALA A 186 14.87 6.13 9.81
CA ALA A 186 15.16 7.55 9.63
C ALA A 186 14.46 8.41 10.70
N GLY A 187 13.21 8.07 11.06
CA GLY A 187 12.49 8.70 12.16
C GLY A 187 13.19 8.52 13.51
N LEU A 188 13.64 7.29 13.82
CA LEU A 188 14.37 6.97 15.05
C LEU A 188 15.69 7.75 15.14
N GLN A 189 16.44 7.83 14.05
CA GLN A 189 17.69 8.58 13.97
C GLN A 189 17.51 10.10 14.14
N GLY A 190 16.31 10.62 13.85
CA GLY A 190 15.98 12.03 14.04
C GLY A 190 15.69 12.42 15.49
N ILE A 191 15.55 11.45 16.41
CA ILE A 191 15.24 11.73 17.82
C ILE A 191 16.52 12.20 18.54
N PRO A 192 16.51 13.39 19.18
CA PRO A 192 17.65 13.87 19.95
C PRO A 192 18.01 12.91 21.09
N GLN A 193 19.29 12.53 21.20
CA GLN A 193 19.77 11.62 22.24
C GLN A 193 19.56 12.18 23.64
N GLU A 194 19.65 13.49 23.81
CA GLU A 194 19.45 14.20 25.08
C GLU A 194 18.08 13.89 25.71
N LEU A 195 17.02 13.73 24.91
CA LEU A 195 15.69 13.38 25.42
C LEU A 195 15.64 11.95 26.00
N LEU A 196 16.39 11.03 25.39
CA LEU A 196 16.48 9.64 25.85
C LEU A 196 17.36 9.53 27.10
N GLU A 197 18.43 10.31 27.18
CA GLU A 197 19.30 10.40 28.36
C GLU A 197 18.57 11.03 29.54
N ALA A 198 17.87 12.14 29.33
CA ALA A 198 17.04 12.78 30.36
C ALA A 198 15.99 11.80 30.92
N ALA A 199 15.26 11.11 30.04
CA ALA A 199 14.30 10.09 30.47
C ALA A 199 14.97 8.95 31.26
N SER A 200 16.21 8.59 30.92
CA SER A 200 16.97 7.58 31.67
C SER A 200 17.38 8.07 33.06
N ILE A 201 17.75 9.34 33.21
CA ILE A 201 18.08 9.97 34.50
C ILE A 201 16.84 10.01 35.40
N ASP A 202 15.67 10.28 34.82
CA ASP A 202 14.36 10.24 35.51
C ASP A 202 13.86 8.82 35.85
N GLY A 203 14.68 7.79 35.65
CA GLY A 203 14.36 6.40 35.98
C GLY A 203 13.37 5.73 35.03
N ALA A 204 13.13 6.29 33.83
CA ALA A 204 12.30 5.64 32.82
C ALA A 204 13.06 4.45 32.21
N GLY A 205 12.58 3.22 32.46
CA GLY A 205 13.08 2.02 31.77
C GLY A 205 12.75 2.02 30.27
N LYS A 206 13.36 1.09 29.51
CA LYS A 206 13.26 1.02 28.02
C LYS A 206 11.83 1.04 27.49
N TRP A 207 10.90 0.33 28.13
CA TRP A 207 9.49 0.35 27.74
C TRP A 207 8.81 1.70 27.97
N LYS A 208 9.10 2.37 29.10
CA LYS A 208 8.57 3.71 29.39
C LYS A 208 9.13 4.74 28.41
N GLN A 209 10.43 4.69 28.11
CA GLN A 209 11.08 5.52 27.10
C GLN A 209 10.44 5.31 25.73
N PHE A 210 10.26 4.05 25.30
CA PHE A 210 9.62 3.76 24.03
C PHE A 210 8.20 4.32 23.95
N ARG A 211 7.35 4.04 24.95
CA ARG A 211 5.93 4.42 24.92
C ARG A 211 5.71 5.94 25.04
N HIS A 212 6.52 6.64 25.82
CA HIS A 212 6.27 8.06 26.16
C HIS A 212 7.21 9.05 25.49
N VAL A 213 8.33 8.60 24.94
CA VAL A 213 9.30 9.48 24.25
C VAL A 213 9.42 9.06 22.79
N THR A 214 9.88 7.83 22.54
CA THR A 214 10.19 7.38 21.17
C THR A 214 8.95 7.31 20.27
N PHE A 215 7.90 6.58 20.68
CA PHE A 215 6.71 6.34 19.86
C PHE A 215 5.94 7.63 19.55
N PRO A 216 5.76 8.58 20.49
CA PRO A 216 5.21 9.90 20.17
C PRO A 216 6.07 10.65 19.14
N LEU A 217 7.39 10.72 19.33
CA LEU A 217 8.28 11.42 18.40
C LEU A 217 8.37 10.75 17.01
N LEU A 218 7.99 9.48 16.90
CA LEU A 218 7.84 8.75 15.64
C LEU A 218 6.50 9.01 14.93
N ALA A 219 5.63 9.89 15.43
CA ALA A 219 4.31 10.09 14.84
C ALA A 219 4.36 10.46 13.35
N GLY A 220 5.29 11.34 12.94
CA GLY A 220 5.44 11.71 11.52
C GLY A 220 5.85 10.51 10.64
N ALA A 221 6.84 9.72 11.07
CA ALA A 221 7.24 8.50 10.37
C ALA A 221 6.10 7.47 10.31
N THR A 222 5.37 7.30 11.43
CA THR A 222 4.19 6.43 11.51
C THR A 222 3.11 6.88 10.55
N THR A 223 2.84 8.19 10.46
CA THR A 223 1.85 8.75 9.54
C THR A 223 2.17 8.37 8.11
N VAL A 224 3.42 8.57 7.69
CA VAL A 224 3.88 8.24 6.33
C VAL A 224 3.79 6.74 6.06
N CYS A 225 4.30 5.89 6.97
CA CYS A 225 4.28 4.44 6.78
C CYS A 225 2.84 3.89 6.70
N VAL A 226 1.95 4.31 7.59
CA VAL A 226 0.54 3.87 7.58
C VAL A 226 -0.15 4.38 6.31
N MET A 227 0.15 5.58 5.81
CA MET A 227 -0.40 6.07 4.54
C MET A 227 0.03 5.21 3.35
N LEU A 228 1.34 4.99 3.21
CA LEU A 228 1.91 4.29 2.07
C LEU A 228 1.47 2.81 2.07
N SER A 229 1.48 2.15 3.23
CA SER A 229 0.98 0.78 3.38
C SER A 229 -0.52 0.64 3.12
N MET A 230 -1.33 1.62 3.52
CA MET A 230 -2.77 1.59 3.24
C MET A 230 -3.06 1.71 1.74
N ILE A 231 -2.40 2.64 1.05
CA ILE A 231 -2.57 2.83 -0.39
C ILE A 231 -2.04 1.61 -1.16
N GLY A 232 -0.88 1.08 -0.75
CA GLY A 232 -0.27 -0.09 -1.37
C GLY A 232 -1.12 -1.35 -1.22
N SER A 233 -1.64 -1.60 -0.02
CA SER A 233 -2.44 -2.79 0.27
C SER A 233 -3.81 -2.79 -0.41
N LEU A 234 -4.48 -1.64 -0.53
CA LEU A 234 -5.72 -1.50 -1.31
C LEU A 234 -5.52 -1.72 -2.83
N LYS A 235 -4.28 -1.64 -3.31
CA LYS A 235 -3.89 -1.84 -4.71
C LYS A 235 -3.12 -3.14 -4.94
N LEU A 236 -3.14 -4.07 -3.98
CA LEU A 236 -2.40 -5.32 -4.09
C LEU A 236 -2.93 -6.14 -5.27
N PHE A 237 -2.07 -6.38 -6.27
CA PHE A 237 -2.41 -7.13 -7.47
C PHE A 237 -1.44 -8.30 -7.70
N ASP A 238 -0.14 -8.02 -7.83
CA ASP A 238 0.86 -8.99 -8.27
C ASP A 238 0.83 -10.30 -7.47
N GLN A 239 0.84 -10.23 -6.14
CA GLN A 239 0.86 -11.41 -5.29
C GLN A 239 -0.40 -12.26 -5.43
N ILE A 240 -1.58 -11.63 -5.54
CA ILE A 240 -2.84 -12.34 -5.74
C ILE A 240 -2.84 -13.02 -7.10
N ALA A 241 -2.47 -12.28 -8.14
CA ALA A 241 -2.46 -12.77 -9.51
C ALA A 241 -1.52 -13.96 -9.69
N VAL A 242 -0.32 -13.91 -9.09
CA VAL A 242 0.70 -14.94 -9.29
C VAL A 242 0.54 -16.12 -8.35
N MET A 243 0.26 -15.89 -7.06
CA MET A 243 0.25 -16.98 -6.09
C MET A 243 -1.02 -17.84 -6.16
N THR A 244 -2.17 -17.23 -6.50
CA THR A 244 -3.47 -17.92 -6.41
C THR A 244 -4.41 -17.65 -7.57
N ASN A 245 -4.14 -16.62 -8.38
CA ASN A 245 -5.00 -16.18 -9.47
C ASN A 245 -6.45 -15.94 -8.98
N GLY A 246 -6.59 -15.39 -7.77
CA GLY A 246 -7.88 -15.14 -7.10
C GLY A 246 -8.53 -16.36 -6.43
N GLY A 247 -7.95 -17.56 -6.55
CA GLY A 247 -8.49 -18.80 -6.01
C GLY A 247 -8.06 -19.13 -4.57
N PRO A 248 -8.55 -20.27 -4.04
CA PRO A 248 -9.57 -21.15 -4.62
C PRO A 248 -10.98 -20.55 -4.51
N GLY A 249 -11.85 -20.75 -5.51
CA GLY A 249 -13.27 -20.35 -5.43
C GLY A 249 -13.51 -18.86 -5.12
N PHE A 250 -12.66 -17.96 -5.65
CA PHE A 250 -12.65 -16.52 -5.36
C PHE A 250 -12.17 -16.12 -3.95
N ALA A 251 -11.68 -17.06 -3.13
CA ALA A 251 -11.29 -16.82 -1.74
C ALA A 251 -10.22 -15.73 -1.57
N THR A 252 -9.39 -15.46 -2.59
CA THR A 252 -8.35 -14.42 -2.53
C THR A 252 -8.58 -13.26 -3.50
N GLU A 253 -9.68 -13.26 -4.25
CA GLU A 253 -9.97 -12.14 -5.14
C GLU A 253 -10.12 -10.84 -4.33
N THR A 254 -9.43 -9.79 -4.78
CA THR A 254 -9.60 -8.41 -4.31
C THR A 254 -10.20 -7.55 -5.40
N LEU A 255 -10.69 -6.35 -5.05
CA LEU A 255 -11.21 -5.38 -6.01
C LEU A 255 -10.21 -5.09 -7.15
N THR A 256 -8.93 -4.91 -6.84
CA THR A 256 -7.90 -4.67 -7.87
C THR A 256 -7.78 -5.85 -8.83
N TYR A 257 -7.82 -7.07 -8.31
CA TYR A 257 -7.71 -8.27 -9.13
C TYR A 257 -8.96 -8.51 -10.00
N ILE A 258 -10.17 -8.36 -9.44
CA ILE A 258 -11.41 -8.52 -10.22
C ILE A 258 -11.56 -7.42 -11.28
N ILE A 259 -11.12 -6.18 -11.02
CA ILE A 259 -11.07 -5.12 -12.04
C ILE A 259 -10.28 -5.61 -13.26
N TYR A 260 -9.07 -6.13 -13.03
CA TYR A 260 -8.24 -6.64 -14.12
C TYR A 260 -8.91 -7.81 -14.85
N LYS A 261 -9.43 -8.79 -14.11
CA LYS A 261 -10.07 -9.99 -14.70
C LYS A 261 -11.27 -9.64 -15.55
N VAL A 262 -12.14 -8.75 -15.08
CA VAL A 262 -13.36 -8.40 -15.79
C VAL A 262 -13.06 -7.49 -16.99
N ALA A 263 -12.16 -6.51 -16.81
CA ALA A 263 -11.77 -5.59 -17.86
C ALA A 263 -11.04 -6.30 -19.03
N PHE A 264 -10.02 -7.10 -18.71
CA PHE A 264 -9.11 -7.67 -19.72
C PHE A 264 -9.36 -9.15 -20.02
N GLY A 265 -9.88 -9.92 -19.06
CA GLY A 265 -10.16 -11.34 -19.24
C GLY A 265 -11.57 -11.62 -19.77
N GLU A 266 -12.57 -10.89 -19.26
CA GLU A 266 -13.98 -11.08 -19.63
C GLU A 266 -14.45 -10.10 -20.73
N GLY A 267 -13.60 -9.14 -21.13
CA GLY A 267 -13.93 -8.15 -22.16
C GLY A 267 -15.03 -7.18 -21.75
N ARG A 268 -15.27 -6.99 -20.44
CA ARG A 268 -16.29 -6.08 -19.90
C ARG A 268 -15.64 -4.81 -19.35
N GLN A 269 -14.95 -4.06 -20.22
CA GLN A 269 -14.19 -2.87 -19.84
C GLN A 269 -15.03 -1.79 -19.14
N GLY A 270 -16.25 -1.53 -19.59
CA GLY A 270 -17.15 -0.56 -18.92
C GLY A 270 -17.45 -0.95 -17.47
N PHE A 271 -17.73 -2.22 -17.22
CA PHE A 271 -17.95 -2.75 -15.86
C PHE A 271 -16.67 -2.74 -15.02
N GLY A 272 -15.54 -3.18 -15.58
CA GLY A 272 -14.24 -3.12 -14.90
C GLY A 272 -13.84 -1.68 -14.54
N THR A 273 -14.17 -0.72 -15.41
CA THR A 273 -13.97 0.71 -15.15
C THR A 273 -14.89 1.21 -14.03
N ALA A 274 -16.15 0.77 -13.99
CA ALA A 274 -17.05 1.10 -12.88
C ALA A 274 -16.54 0.56 -11.54
N LEU A 275 -16.03 -0.67 -11.49
CA LEU A 275 -15.35 -1.22 -10.31
C LEU A 275 -14.11 -0.38 -9.93
N ALA A 276 -13.33 0.10 -10.90
CA ALA A 276 -12.18 0.96 -10.64
C ALA A 276 -12.59 2.32 -10.04
N ILE A 277 -13.71 2.91 -10.48
CA ILE A 277 -14.28 4.12 -9.88
C ILE A 277 -14.71 3.86 -8.42
N VAL A 278 -15.33 2.72 -8.13
CA VAL A 278 -15.69 2.32 -6.76
C VAL A 278 -14.44 2.16 -5.88
N LEU A 279 -13.41 1.47 -6.37
CA LEU A 279 -12.14 1.34 -5.66
C LEU A 279 -11.46 2.69 -5.44
N PHE A 280 -11.48 3.59 -6.43
CA PHE A 280 -10.95 4.95 -6.30
C PHE A 280 -11.69 5.72 -5.20
N ALA A 281 -13.02 5.69 -5.18
CA ALA A 281 -13.82 6.34 -4.16
C ALA A 281 -13.51 5.78 -2.76
N LEU A 282 -13.35 4.44 -2.65
CA LEU A 282 -12.97 3.77 -1.40
C LEU A 282 -11.60 4.25 -0.91
N ILE A 283 -10.58 4.25 -1.77
CA ILE A 283 -9.23 4.73 -1.45
C ILE A 283 -9.28 6.21 -1.04
N LEU A 284 -10.02 7.05 -1.77
CA LEU A 284 -10.15 8.48 -1.47
C LEU A 284 -10.76 8.70 -0.08
N VAL A 285 -11.89 8.04 0.22
CA VAL A 285 -12.57 8.17 1.52
C VAL A 285 -11.64 7.73 2.65
N ILE A 286 -10.99 6.57 2.54
CA ILE A 286 -10.09 6.08 3.57
C ILE A 286 -8.88 7.01 3.74
N SER A 287 -8.29 7.49 2.63
CA SER A 287 -7.17 8.42 2.67
C SER A 287 -7.54 9.74 3.36
N LEU A 288 -8.72 10.28 3.08
CA LEU A 288 -9.21 11.51 3.73
C LEU A 288 -9.43 11.31 5.24
N ILE A 289 -10.00 10.16 5.65
CA ILE A 289 -10.16 9.81 7.07
C ILE A 289 -8.79 9.71 7.73
N GLN A 290 -7.87 8.99 7.10
CA GLN A 290 -6.51 8.77 7.58
C GLN A 290 -5.75 10.09 7.77
N ILE A 291 -5.79 11.00 6.79
CA ILE A 291 -5.20 12.35 6.89
C ILE A 291 -5.77 13.10 8.10
N ARG A 292 -7.10 13.11 8.26
CA ARG A 292 -7.74 13.84 9.36
C ARG A 292 -7.37 13.29 10.72
N VAL A 293 -7.23 11.97 10.87
CA VAL A 293 -6.86 11.32 12.13
C VAL A 293 -5.39 11.54 12.45
N LEU A 294 -4.50 11.35 11.48
CA LEU A 294 -3.05 11.39 11.70
C LEU A 294 -2.52 12.83 11.81
N ARG A 295 -3.05 13.78 11.05
CA ARG A 295 -2.62 15.18 11.10
C ARG A 295 -2.90 15.84 12.46
N LYS A 296 -3.91 15.38 13.21
CA LYS A 296 -4.18 15.87 14.57
C LYS A 296 -3.04 15.54 15.55
N ARG A 297 -2.28 14.47 15.30
CA ARG A 297 -1.11 14.10 16.13
C ARG A 297 0.12 14.95 15.84
N GLU A 298 0.30 15.42 14.61
CA GLU A 298 1.45 16.25 14.22
C GLU A 298 1.37 17.69 14.71
N VAL A 299 0.16 18.23 14.93
CA VAL A 299 -0.06 19.62 15.35
C VAL A 299 0.03 19.80 16.88
N GLN A 300 0.08 18.71 17.65
CA GLN A 300 0.09 18.72 19.12
C GLN A 300 1.46 18.39 19.73
N MET A 301 2.51 18.30 18.91
CA MET A 301 3.92 18.20 19.32
C MET A 301 4.67 19.41 18.80
#